data_AF-A0A9D6QG42-F1
#
_entry.id   AF-A0A9D6QG42-F1
#
_cell.length_a   1.000
_cell.length_b   1.000
_cell.length_c   1.000
_cell.angle_alpha   90.00
_cell.angle_beta   90.00
_cell.angle_gamma   90.00
#
_symmetry.space_group_name_H-M   'P 1'
#
loop_
_entity.id
_entity.type
_entity.pdbx_description
1 polymer ?
#
loop_
_entity_poly.entity_id
_entity_poly.type
_entity_poly.pdbx_seq_one_letter_code
_entity_poly.pdbx_strand_id
1 'polypeptide(L)'
;MDLFFKLKGAIKSITTSFSSKLKTLSAIIIPSLPSPTPRGEGCPKDGVRVLWFALLLVSFSSFAQDALLQQKAARLYSTGFELMGQNQYAAARENFSQYLSLDPLPSIKKQDAEYYRAICSLNLYHVDAEKQLQDFIDNNPSGAKASVAYADLATFFYNEKNYKKAATYFNKANFDALSSTEQNTARFRWGYSLFSQKILKDALDQFNYIKAQGGQYGPAASYYAGFAEY
;
A
#
# COMPACT_ATOMS: atom_id res chain seq x y z
N MET A 1 -13.31 17.66 -19.34
CA MET A 1 -14.73 18.00 -19.10
C MET A 1 -15.55 16.80 -18.56
N ASP A 2 -15.16 15.55 -18.84
CA ASP A 2 -15.92 14.35 -18.42
C ASP A 2 -15.95 14.04 -16.92
N LEU A 3 -14.90 14.37 -16.15
CA LEU A 3 -14.84 14.02 -14.73
C LEU A 3 -15.89 14.77 -13.88
N PHE A 4 -16.20 16.01 -14.28
CA PHE A 4 -17.15 16.87 -13.59
C PHE A 4 -18.60 16.39 -13.77
N PHE A 5 -18.90 15.81 -14.94
CA PHE A 5 -20.22 15.22 -15.23
C PHE A 5 -20.43 13.92 -14.44
N LYS A 6 -19.37 13.11 -14.30
CA LYS A 6 -19.41 11.85 -13.54
C LYS A 6 -19.62 12.08 -12.03
N LEU A 7 -18.99 13.13 -11.47
CA LEU A 7 -19.19 13.52 -10.08
C LEU A 7 -20.61 14.06 -9.80
N LYS A 8 -21.16 14.91 -10.70
CA LYS A 8 -22.55 15.38 -10.56
C LYS A 8 -23.56 14.24 -10.63
N GLY A 9 -23.32 13.24 -11.48
CA GLY A 9 -24.15 12.03 -11.55
C GLY A 9 -24.14 11.21 -10.27
N ALA A 10 -22.96 11.01 -9.67
CA ALA A 10 -22.82 10.27 -8.42
C ALA A 10 -23.51 10.97 -7.24
N ILE A 11 -23.38 12.30 -7.13
CA ILE A 11 -24.02 13.09 -6.07
C ILE A 11 -25.56 13.04 -6.22
N LYS A 12 -26.08 13.08 -7.45
CA LYS A 12 -27.51 12.96 -7.72
C LYS A 12 -28.07 11.57 -7.39
N SER A 13 -27.28 10.51 -7.62
CA SER A 13 -27.62 9.13 -7.27
C SER A 13 -27.62 8.88 -5.75
N ILE A 14 -26.67 9.48 -5.04
CA ILE A 14 -26.57 9.33 -3.58
C ILE A 14 -27.73 10.06 -2.89
N THR A 15 -28.10 11.25 -3.37
CA THR A 15 -29.21 12.03 -2.81
C THR A 15 -30.58 11.38 -3.04
N THR A 16 -30.83 10.74 -4.19
CA THR A 16 -32.08 9.99 -4.41
C THR A 16 -32.15 8.71 -3.58
N SER A 17 -31.04 7.99 -3.41
CA SER A 17 -30.99 6.78 -2.57
C SER A 17 -31.24 7.10 -1.09
N PHE A 18 -30.70 8.22 -0.60
CA PHE A 18 -30.93 8.68 0.77
C PHE A 18 -32.39 9.14 0.99
N SER A 19 -32.97 9.85 0.01
CA SER A 19 -34.39 10.25 0.03
C SER A 19 -35.34 9.06 0.07
N SER A 20 -35.07 8.00 -0.70
CA SER A 20 -35.94 6.82 -0.71
C SER A 20 -35.88 6.05 0.60
N LYS A 21 -34.68 5.96 1.23
CA LYS A 21 -34.50 5.32 2.54
C LYS A 21 -35.11 6.11 3.69
N LEU A 22 -35.14 7.44 3.61
CA LEU A 22 -35.86 8.29 4.56
C LEU A 22 -37.39 8.09 4.48
N LYS A 23 -37.95 7.92 3.27
CA LYS A 23 -39.38 7.64 3.08
C LYS A 23 -39.79 6.26 3.59
N THR A 24 -38.94 5.25 3.48
CA THR A 24 -39.23 3.92 4.05
C THR A 24 -39.08 3.88 5.56
N LEU A 25 -38.15 4.63 6.15
CA LEU A 25 -38.02 4.75 7.60
C LEU A 25 -39.18 5.54 8.24
N SER A 26 -39.71 6.57 7.58
CA SER A 26 -40.90 7.28 8.07
C SER A 26 -42.18 6.43 8.08
N ALA A 27 -42.23 5.36 7.28
CA ALA A 27 -43.38 4.45 7.21
C ALA A 27 -43.35 3.33 8.27
N ILE A 28 -42.18 3.01 8.82
CA ILE A 28 -42.00 1.92 9.80
C ILE A 28 -42.14 2.44 11.25
N ILE A 29 -41.86 3.73 11.49
CA ILE A 29 -41.80 4.30 12.85
C ILE A 29 -43.10 5.00 13.28
N ILE A 30 -44.06 5.22 12.36
CA ILE A 30 -45.32 5.92 12.68
C ILE A 30 -46.47 4.90 12.67
N PRO A 31 -46.84 4.29 13.82
CA PRO A 31 -48.15 3.68 13.91
C PRO A 31 -49.19 4.80 13.78
N SER A 32 -50.20 4.57 12.96
CA SER A 32 -51.32 5.47 12.64
C SER A 32 -51.77 6.31 13.85
N LEU A 33 -51.36 7.58 13.88
CA LEU A 33 -51.87 8.54 14.86
C LEU A 33 -53.36 8.82 14.58
N PRO A 34 -54.24 8.79 15.59
CA PRO A 34 -55.62 9.20 15.43
C PRO A 34 -55.70 10.71 15.17
N SER A 35 -56.66 11.10 14.33
CA SER A 35 -56.91 12.50 13.93
C SER A 35 -57.14 13.43 15.14
N PRO A 36 -56.65 14.68 15.11
CA PRO A 36 -56.73 15.58 16.25
C PRO A 36 -58.15 16.14 16.41
N THR A 37 -58.77 15.91 17.56
CA THR A 37 -59.91 16.70 18.02
C THR A 37 -59.40 18.02 18.62
N PRO A 38 -60.06 19.16 18.36
CA PRO A 38 -59.59 20.44 18.89
C PRO A 38 -60.13 20.61 20.30
N ARG A 39 -59.26 20.49 21.32
CA ARG A 39 -59.56 21.07 22.63
C ARG A 39 -58.29 21.26 23.47
N GLY A 40 -58.06 22.52 23.87
CA GLY A 40 -57.34 22.87 25.09
C GLY A 40 -55.84 23.04 24.93
N GLU A 41 -55.39 24.25 25.23
CA GLU A 41 -54.00 24.71 25.24
C GLU A 41 -53.08 23.85 26.14
N GLY A 42 -51.89 23.53 25.62
CA GLY A 42 -50.83 22.83 26.34
C GLY A 42 -49.76 22.32 25.39
N CYS A 43 -48.79 23.17 25.04
CA CYS A 43 -47.65 22.77 24.20
C CYS A 43 -46.85 21.64 24.90
N PRO A 44 -46.70 20.44 24.30
CA PRO A 44 -46.06 19.31 24.97
C PRO A 44 -44.54 19.53 25.03
N LYS A 45 -44.05 20.04 26.17
CA LYS A 45 -42.63 20.28 26.47
C LYS A 45 -41.78 19.00 26.42
N ASP A 46 -42.42 17.84 26.34
CA ASP A 46 -41.78 16.52 26.30
C ASP A 46 -41.32 16.10 24.89
N GLY A 47 -41.93 16.63 23.82
CA GLY A 47 -41.51 16.33 22.45
C GLY A 47 -40.13 16.88 22.11
N VAL A 48 -39.79 18.05 22.67
CA VAL A 48 -38.45 18.67 22.52
C VAL A 48 -37.39 17.84 23.25
N ARG A 49 -37.70 17.23 24.40
CA ARG A 49 -36.77 16.36 25.14
C ARG A 49 -36.48 15.07 24.38
N VAL A 50 -37.49 14.45 23.80
CA VAL A 50 -37.32 13.23 22.96
C VAL A 50 -36.48 13.55 21.72
N LEU A 51 -36.69 14.72 21.10
CA LEU A 51 -35.87 15.18 19.98
C LEU A 51 -34.39 15.39 20.38
N TRP A 52 -34.13 16.00 21.55
CA TRP A 52 -32.78 16.16 22.09
C TRP A 52 -32.10 14.83 22.41
N PHE A 53 -32.82 13.88 23.01
CA PHE A 53 -32.30 12.54 23.26
C PHE A 53 -31.99 11.77 21.97
N ALA A 54 -32.86 11.89 20.95
CA ALA A 54 -32.62 11.28 19.64
C ALA A 54 -31.40 11.89 18.91
N LEU A 55 -31.24 13.22 18.96
CA LEU A 55 -30.07 13.91 18.41
C LEU A 55 -28.76 13.48 19.11
N LEU A 56 -28.81 13.27 20.42
CA LEU A 56 -27.69 12.81 21.22
C LEU A 56 -27.30 11.36 20.85
N LEU A 57 -28.26 10.44 20.64
CA LEU A 57 -27.99 9.07 20.19
C LEU A 57 -27.37 8.99 18.79
N VAL A 58 -27.79 9.84 17.85
CA VAL A 58 -27.23 9.85 16.48
C VAL A 58 -25.76 10.27 16.50
N SER A 59 -25.38 11.18 17.39
CA SER A 59 -24.00 11.68 17.49
C SER A 59 -23.01 10.61 17.99
N PHE A 60 -23.44 9.72 18.89
CA PHE A 60 -22.60 8.60 19.37
C PHE A 60 -22.38 7.51 18.31
N SER A 61 -23.32 7.33 17.38
CA SER A 61 -23.23 6.29 16.35
C SER A 61 -22.18 6.59 15.29
N SER A 62 -21.89 7.87 15.02
CA SER A 62 -20.87 8.27 14.03
C SER A 62 -19.46 7.92 14.48
N PHE A 63 -19.12 8.14 15.76
CA PHE A 63 -17.80 7.79 16.30
C PHE A 63 -17.51 6.28 16.27
N ALA A 64 -18.55 5.44 16.42
CA ALA A 64 -18.40 3.99 16.38
C ALA A 64 -18.07 3.46 14.97
N GLN A 65 -18.54 4.14 13.91
CA GLN A 65 -18.28 3.74 12.53
C GLN A 65 -16.83 3.96 12.11
N ASP A 66 -16.24 5.09 12.52
CA ASP A 66 -14.85 5.41 12.23
C ASP A 66 -13.88 4.43 12.93
N ALA A 67 -14.16 4.08 14.19
CA ALA A 67 -13.37 3.10 14.93
C ALA A 67 -13.39 1.71 14.26
N LEU A 68 -14.56 1.28 13.77
CA LEU A 68 -14.71 -0.01 13.07
C LEU A 68 -13.94 -0.03 11.74
N LEU A 69 -13.96 1.06 10.98
CA LEU A 69 -13.20 1.18 9.72
C LEU A 69 -11.69 1.13 9.98
N GLN A 70 -11.20 1.85 10.99
CA GLN A 70 -9.78 1.80 11.37
C GLN A 70 -9.36 0.41 11.82
N GLN A 71 -10.18 -0.28 12.61
CA GLN A 71 -9.91 -1.65 13.03
C GLN A 71 -9.85 -2.61 11.83
N LYS A 72 -10.77 -2.45 10.87
CA LYS A 72 -10.76 -3.23 9.62
C LYS A 72 -9.49 -2.97 8.81
N ALA A 73 -9.11 -1.71 8.62
CA ALA A 73 -7.89 -1.34 7.91
C ALA A 73 -6.64 -1.92 8.58
N ALA A 74 -6.54 -1.83 9.90
CA ALA A 74 -5.42 -2.41 10.66
C ALA A 74 -5.35 -3.94 10.52
N ARG A 75 -6.51 -4.62 10.56
CA ARG A 75 -6.56 -6.08 10.34
C ARG A 75 -6.08 -6.46 8.95
N LEU A 76 -6.60 -5.81 7.90
CA LEU A 76 -6.19 -6.08 6.51
C LEU A 76 -4.68 -5.91 6.31
N TYR A 77 -4.09 -4.86 6.90
CA TYR A 77 -2.66 -4.62 6.84
C TYR A 77 -1.84 -5.72 7.54
N SER A 78 -2.23 -6.08 8.78
CA SER A 78 -1.54 -7.15 9.54
C SER A 78 -1.63 -8.49 8.81
N THR A 79 -2.82 -8.87 8.37
CA THR A 79 -3.06 -10.12 7.65
C THR A 79 -2.29 -10.17 6.34
N GLY A 80 -2.22 -9.06 5.59
CA GLY A 80 -1.40 -8.98 4.38
C GLY A 80 0.08 -9.27 4.65
N PHE A 81 0.62 -8.73 5.76
CA PHE A 81 2.01 -8.95 6.15
C PHE A 81 2.27 -10.41 6.61
N GLU A 82 1.35 -10.98 7.40
CA GLU A 82 1.40 -12.39 7.81
C GLU A 82 1.40 -13.35 6.61
N LEU A 83 0.51 -13.12 5.65
CA LEU A 83 0.40 -13.92 4.43
C LEU A 83 1.65 -13.80 3.55
N MET A 84 2.23 -12.60 3.47
CA MET A 84 3.49 -12.38 2.77
C MET A 84 4.65 -13.16 3.41
N GLY A 85 4.72 -13.20 4.75
CA GLY A 85 5.70 -14.02 5.48
C GLY A 85 5.51 -15.52 5.27
N GLN A 86 4.30 -15.97 4.89
CA GLN A 86 3.98 -17.34 4.51
C GLN A 86 4.14 -17.61 3.00
N ASN A 87 4.71 -16.67 2.24
CA ASN A 87 4.85 -16.70 0.77
C ASN A 87 3.52 -16.81 0.00
N GLN A 88 2.38 -16.48 0.63
CA GLN A 88 1.06 -16.48 0.00
C GLN A 88 0.79 -15.14 -0.70
N TYR A 89 1.60 -14.83 -1.73
CA TYR A 89 1.61 -13.51 -2.37
C TYR A 89 0.28 -13.11 -3.02
N ALA A 90 -0.49 -14.06 -3.56
CA ALA A 90 -1.80 -13.77 -4.15
C ALA A 90 -2.80 -13.26 -3.11
N ALA A 91 -2.89 -13.93 -1.95
CA ALA A 91 -3.77 -13.53 -0.86
C ALA A 91 -3.27 -12.25 -0.17
N ALA A 92 -1.95 -12.10 -0.01
CA ALA A 92 -1.35 -10.89 0.55
C ALA A 92 -1.66 -9.67 -0.33
N ARG A 93 -1.47 -9.78 -1.66
CA ARG A 93 -1.78 -8.72 -2.63
C ARG A 93 -3.24 -8.28 -2.54
N GLU A 94 -4.16 -9.22 -2.39
CA GLU A 94 -5.59 -8.93 -2.24
C GLU A 94 -5.88 -8.15 -0.95
N ASN A 95 -5.30 -8.58 0.18
CA ASN A 95 -5.45 -7.86 1.46
C ASN A 95 -4.90 -6.43 1.39
N PHE A 96 -3.73 -6.23 0.80
CA PHE A 96 -3.18 -4.88 0.59
C PHE A 96 -4.03 -4.05 -0.38
N SER A 97 -4.59 -4.67 -1.42
CA SER A 97 -5.49 -3.97 -2.35
C SER A 97 -6.78 -3.55 -1.66
N GLN A 98 -7.35 -4.39 -0.81
CA GLN A 98 -8.51 -4.05 0.01
C GLN A 98 -8.16 -2.94 1.01
N TYR A 99 -7.00 -2.98 1.66
CA TYR A 99 -6.54 -1.92 2.54
C TYR A 99 -6.46 -0.57 1.82
N LEU A 100 -5.87 -0.54 0.62
CA LEU A 100 -5.76 0.67 -0.20
C LEU A 100 -7.12 1.15 -0.72
N SER A 101 -8.08 0.25 -0.96
CA SER A 101 -9.44 0.60 -1.37
C SER A 101 -10.25 1.34 -0.31
N LEU A 102 -9.86 1.22 0.96
CA LEU A 102 -10.44 2.00 2.06
C LEU A 102 -9.97 3.47 2.07
N ASP A 103 -9.07 3.83 1.15
CA ASP A 103 -8.43 5.13 1.01
C ASP A 103 -7.97 5.70 2.37
N PRO A 104 -7.04 5.01 3.06
CA PRO A 104 -6.51 5.53 4.31
C PRO A 104 -5.85 6.89 4.06
N LEU A 105 -5.89 7.73 5.10
CA LEU A 105 -5.20 9.03 5.08
C LEU A 105 -3.73 8.84 4.66
N PRO A 106 -3.15 9.80 3.93
CA PRO A 106 -1.74 9.77 3.56
C PRO A 106 -0.88 9.49 4.79
N SER A 107 -0.20 8.35 4.77
CA SER A 107 0.57 7.84 5.90
C SER A 107 1.65 6.90 5.39
N ILE A 108 2.68 6.70 6.21
CA ILE A 108 3.76 5.74 5.91
C ILE A 108 3.16 4.35 5.67
N LYS A 109 2.13 3.95 6.44
CA LYS A 109 1.44 2.66 6.25
C LYS A 109 0.77 2.52 4.88
N LYS A 110 0.24 3.61 4.30
CA LYS A 110 -0.32 3.61 2.95
C LYS A 110 0.76 3.35 1.90
N GLN A 111 1.87 4.09 1.99
CA GLN A 111 3.04 3.90 1.12
C GLN A 111 3.59 2.49 1.25
N ASP A 112 3.67 1.96 2.47
CA ASP A 112 4.12 0.61 2.75
C ASP A 112 3.22 -0.44 2.11
N ALA A 113 1.91 -0.29 2.23
CA ALA A 113 0.97 -1.20 1.60
C ALA A 113 1.03 -1.14 0.07
N GLU A 114 1.25 0.03 -0.54
CA GLU A 114 1.46 0.16 -1.99
C GLU A 114 2.71 -0.58 -2.44
N TYR A 115 3.82 -0.40 -1.71
CA TYR A 115 5.07 -1.11 -1.95
C TYR A 115 4.90 -2.62 -1.79
N TYR A 116 4.34 -3.11 -0.69
CA TYR A 116 4.15 -4.54 -0.46
C TYR A 116 3.20 -5.18 -1.46
N ARG A 117 2.15 -4.47 -1.89
CA ARG A 117 1.28 -4.92 -2.99
C ARG A 117 2.07 -5.12 -4.27
N ALA A 118 2.95 -4.17 -4.62
CA ALA A 118 3.79 -4.26 -5.81
C ALA A 118 4.85 -5.38 -5.71
N ILE A 119 5.46 -5.58 -4.53
CA ILE A 119 6.36 -6.72 -4.27
C ILE A 119 5.61 -8.05 -4.40
N CYS A 120 4.38 -8.15 -3.91
CA CYS A 120 3.57 -9.35 -4.14
C CYS A 120 3.31 -9.57 -5.64
N SER A 121 3.00 -8.51 -6.39
CA SER A 121 2.85 -8.61 -7.85
C SER A 121 4.12 -9.09 -8.54
N LEU A 122 5.29 -8.63 -8.07
CA LEU A 122 6.60 -9.00 -8.59
C LEU A 122 6.90 -10.49 -8.37
N ASN A 123 6.63 -10.99 -7.16
CA ASN A 123 6.79 -12.41 -6.84
C ASN A 123 5.82 -13.33 -7.60
N LEU A 124 4.67 -12.79 -8.03
CA LEU A 124 3.69 -13.48 -8.87
C LEU A 124 4.01 -13.36 -10.37
N TYR A 125 5.13 -12.73 -10.75
CA TYR A 125 5.53 -12.48 -12.14
C TYR A 125 4.44 -11.77 -12.97
N HIS A 126 3.68 -10.87 -12.35
CA HIS A 126 2.71 -10.06 -13.08
C HIS A 126 3.43 -9.05 -14.00
N VAL A 127 2.92 -8.90 -15.23
CA VAL A 127 3.52 -8.04 -16.27
C VAL A 127 3.56 -6.56 -15.85
N ASP A 128 2.62 -6.14 -15.00
CA ASP A 128 2.52 -4.77 -14.51
C ASP A 128 3.33 -4.51 -13.24
N ALA A 129 3.99 -5.52 -12.66
CA ALA A 129 4.73 -5.38 -11.40
C ALA A 129 5.89 -4.38 -11.48
N GLU A 130 6.67 -4.42 -12.57
CA GLU A 130 7.77 -3.47 -12.82
C GLU A 130 7.23 -2.04 -12.82
N LYS A 131 6.11 -1.81 -13.50
CA LYS A 131 5.46 -0.49 -13.56
C LYS A 131 4.92 -0.06 -12.20
N GLN A 132 4.23 -0.94 -11.47
CA GLN A 132 3.69 -0.62 -10.14
C GLN A 132 4.81 -0.17 -9.18
N LEU A 133 5.98 -0.80 -9.24
CA LEU A 133 7.11 -0.46 -8.39
C LEU A 133 7.81 0.83 -8.83
N GLN A 134 7.89 1.10 -10.14
CA GLN A 134 8.35 2.39 -10.68
C GLN A 134 7.43 3.53 -10.27
N ASP A 135 6.10 3.36 -10.44
CA ASP A 135 5.11 4.35 -10.02
C ASP A 135 5.24 4.65 -8.52
N PHE A 136 5.51 3.63 -7.69
CA PHE A 136 5.78 3.82 -6.26
C PHE A 136 7.03 4.68 -6.00
N ILE A 137 8.12 4.44 -6.74
CA ILE A 137 9.37 5.18 -6.63
C ILE A 137 9.18 6.64 -7.06
N ASP A 138 8.50 6.88 -8.19
CA ASP A 138 8.26 8.22 -8.73
C ASP A 138 7.41 9.07 -7.79
N ASN A 139 6.49 8.44 -7.05
CA ASN A 139 5.70 9.09 -6.01
C ASN A 139 6.48 9.34 -4.70
N ASN A 140 7.62 8.66 -4.49
CA ASN A 140 8.40 8.72 -3.24
C ASN A 140 9.92 8.83 -3.48
N PRO A 141 10.41 9.79 -4.29
CA PRO A 141 11.77 9.77 -4.84
C PRO A 141 12.88 9.93 -3.77
N SER A 142 12.60 10.61 -2.66
CA SER A 142 13.56 10.85 -1.57
C SER A 142 13.44 9.86 -0.41
N GLY A 143 12.52 8.89 -0.48
CA GLY A 143 12.30 7.94 0.60
C GLY A 143 13.35 6.82 0.59
N ALA A 144 13.82 6.39 1.76
CA ALA A 144 14.70 5.21 1.88
C ALA A 144 14.10 3.97 1.20
N LYS A 145 12.77 3.85 1.20
CA LYS A 145 12.04 2.77 0.52
C LYS A 145 12.14 2.77 -1.00
N ALA A 146 12.39 3.92 -1.64
CA ALA A 146 12.62 3.95 -3.09
C ALA A 146 13.91 3.22 -3.45
N SER A 147 14.97 3.37 -2.64
CA SER A 147 16.23 2.65 -2.82
C SER A 147 16.06 1.15 -2.61
N VAL A 148 15.29 0.75 -1.61
CA VAL A 148 14.93 -0.66 -1.37
C VAL A 148 14.15 -1.21 -2.56
N ALA A 149 13.15 -0.48 -3.05
CA ALA A 149 12.39 -0.88 -4.23
C ALA A 149 13.25 -1.04 -5.49
N TYR A 150 14.24 -0.17 -5.72
CA TYR A 150 15.21 -0.37 -6.80
C TYR A 150 16.05 -1.64 -6.62
N ALA A 151 16.52 -1.92 -5.41
CA ALA A 151 17.30 -3.12 -5.12
C ALA A 151 16.48 -4.42 -5.26
N ASP A 152 15.20 -4.39 -4.91
CA ASP A 152 14.27 -5.51 -5.08
C ASP A 152 13.98 -5.79 -6.56
N LEU A 153 13.70 -4.73 -7.33
CA LEU A 153 13.49 -4.85 -8.77
C LEU A 153 14.74 -5.38 -9.47
N ALA A 154 15.91 -4.87 -9.08
CA ALA A 154 17.19 -5.35 -9.58
C ALA A 154 17.43 -6.81 -9.23
N THR A 155 17.10 -7.22 -7.99
CA THR A 155 17.16 -8.61 -7.53
C THR A 155 16.24 -9.51 -8.33
N PHE A 156 15.02 -9.06 -8.64
CA PHE A 156 14.10 -9.82 -9.47
C PHE A 156 14.70 -10.10 -10.86
N PHE A 157 15.19 -9.06 -11.54
CA PHE A 157 15.83 -9.25 -12.85
C PHE A 157 17.13 -10.05 -12.78
N TYR A 158 17.86 -9.96 -11.68
CA TYR A 158 19.03 -10.81 -11.43
C TYR A 158 18.62 -12.29 -11.37
N ASN A 159 17.54 -12.62 -10.66
CA ASN A 159 17.02 -13.99 -10.56
C ASN A 159 16.51 -14.51 -11.92
N GLU A 160 15.95 -13.64 -12.75
CA GLU A 160 15.58 -13.95 -14.14
C GLU A 160 16.79 -14.04 -15.09
N LYS A 161 18.02 -13.85 -14.59
CA LYS A 161 19.27 -13.78 -15.37
C LYS A 161 19.32 -12.63 -16.38
N ASN A 162 18.43 -11.65 -16.24
CA ASN A 162 18.47 -10.41 -17.01
C ASN A 162 19.47 -9.43 -16.36
N TYR A 163 20.75 -9.77 -16.46
CA TYR A 163 21.84 -9.02 -15.83
C TYR A 163 21.92 -7.55 -16.30
N LYS A 164 21.51 -7.28 -17.54
CA LYS A 164 21.48 -5.91 -18.08
C LYS A 164 20.47 -5.04 -17.33
N LYS A 165 19.22 -5.52 -17.18
CA LYS A 165 18.21 -4.79 -16.39
C LYS A 165 18.60 -4.73 -14.92
N ALA A 166 19.11 -5.83 -14.35
CA ALA A 166 19.54 -5.88 -12.96
C ALA A 166 20.60 -4.81 -12.67
N ALA A 167 21.66 -4.73 -13.47
CA ALA A 167 22.71 -3.72 -13.31
C ALA A 167 22.17 -2.29 -13.45
N THR A 168 21.21 -2.06 -14.36
CA THR A 168 20.57 -0.74 -14.55
C THR A 168 19.85 -0.28 -13.29
N TYR A 169 19.11 -1.19 -12.63
CA TYR A 169 18.37 -0.85 -11.42
C TYR A 169 19.25 -0.80 -10.17
N PHE A 170 20.26 -1.67 -10.05
CA PHE A 170 21.23 -1.55 -8.98
C PHE A 170 21.98 -0.21 -9.03
N ASN A 171 22.33 0.27 -10.23
CA ASN A 171 22.98 1.58 -10.39
C ASN A 171 22.09 2.77 -9.95
N LYS A 172 20.76 2.59 -9.88
CA LYS A 172 19.82 3.61 -9.39
C LYS A 172 19.55 3.50 -7.89
N ALA A 173 19.87 2.37 -7.27
CA ALA A 173 19.63 2.16 -5.85
C ALA A 173 20.65 2.96 -5.02
N ASN A 174 20.18 3.75 -4.04
CA ASN A 174 21.07 4.33 -3.06
C ASN A 174 21.40 3.27 -1.98
N PHE A 175 22.61 2.69 -2.10
CA PHE A 175 23.11 1.66 -1.20
C PHE A 175 23.30 2.09 0.25
N ASP A 176 23.35 3.39 0.54
CA ASP A 176 23.50 3.89 1.92
C ASP A 176 22.17 3.86 2.70
N ALA A 177 21.04 3.71 1.99
CA ALA A 177 19.72 3.54 2.59
C ALA A 177 19.40 2.09 2.98
N LEU A 178 20.25 1.13 2.57
CA LEU A 178 20.11 -0.30 2.85
C LEU A 178 20.88 -0.68 4.11
N SER A 179 20.45 -1.73 4.81
CA SER A 179 21.26 -2.30 5.90
C SER A 179 22.57 -2.89 5.36
N SER A 180 23.61 -2.98 6.19
CA SER A 180 24.91 -3.54 5.76
C SER A 180 24.79 -4.96 5.15
N THR A 181 23.90 -5.80 5.67
CA THR A 181 23.65 -7.14 5.13
C THR A 181 22.97 -7.10 3.75
N GLU A 182 21.95 -6.27 3.59
CA GLU A 182 21.26 -6.09 2.30
C GLU A 182 22.20 -5.46 1.27
N GLN A 183 23.00 -4.48 1.70
CA GLN A 183 24.00 -3.81 0.89
C GLN A 183 25.03 -4.81 0.34
N ASN A 184 25.58 -5.69 1.18
CA ASN A 184 26.51 -6.74 0.73
C ASN A 184 25.85 -7.68 -0.29
N THR A 185 24.62 -8.11 -0.03
CA THR A 185 23.87 -8.99 -0.95
C THR A 185 23.59 -8.31 -2.29
N ALA A 186 23.09 -7.08 -2.26
CA ALA A 186 22.74 -6.32 -3.46
C ALA A 186 23.99 -5.94 -4.27
N ARG A 187 25.08 -5.52 -3.61
CA ARG A 187 26.36 -5.25 -4.29
C ARG A 187 26.96 -6.49 -4.92
N PHE A 188 26.84 -7.66 -4.27
CA PHE A 188 27.33 -8.90 -4.86
C PHE A 188 26.58 -9.23 -6.15
N ARG A 189 25.25 -9.16 -6.11
CA ARG A 189 24.38 -9.38 -7.29
C ARG A 189 24.64 -8.34 -8.38
N TRP A 190 24.91 -7.10 -8.01
CA TRP A 190 25.27 -6.04 -8.95
C TRP A 190 26.61 -6.33 -9.62
N GLY A 191 27.66 -6.61 -8.85
CA GLY A 191 28.98 -6.98 -9.35
C GLY A 191 28.91 -8.18 -10.29
N TYR A 192 28.16 -9.22 -9.91
CA TYR A 192 27.96 -10.39 -10.76
C TYR A 192 27.20 -10.07 -12.06
N SER A 193 26.21 -9.17 -12.00
CA SER A 193 25.48 -8.70 -13.18
C SER A 193 26.39 -7.95 -14.15
N LEU A 194 27.29 -7.12 -13.64
CA LEU A 194 28.30 -6.40 -14.43
C LEU A 194 29.33 -7.37 -15.01
N PHE A 195 29.80 -8.32 -14.21
CA PHE A 195 30.75 -9.35 -14.61
C PHE A 195 30.21 -10.21 -15.76
N SER A 196 28.95 -10.63 -15.68
CA SER A 196 28.28 -11.41 -16.73
C SER A 196 28.12 -10.63 -18.04
N GLN A 197 28.13 -9.30 -17.98
CA GLN A 197 28.14 -8.40 -19.14
C GLN A 197 29.56 -8.06 -19.62
N LYS A 198 30.60 -8.65 -19.01
CA LYS A 198 32.02 -8.36 -19.27
C LYS A 198 32.43 -6.92 -18.93
N ILE A 199 31.66 -6.24 -18.07
CA ILE A 199 31.99 -4.91 -17.54
C ILE A 199 32.87 -5.13 -16.30
N LEU A 200 34.09 -5.59 -16.52
CA LEU A 200 34.95 -6.13 -15.46
C LEU A 200 35.42 -5.07 -14.46
N LYS A 201 35.70 -3.85 -14.94
CA LYS A 201 36.16 -2.75 -14.09
C LYS A 201 35.14 -2.40 -13.01
N ASP A 202 33.90 -2.10 -13.42
CA ASP A 202 32.85 -1.72 -12.48
C ASP A 202 32.44 -2.91 -11.60
N ALA A 203 32.51 -4.14 -12.12
CA ALA A 203 32.28 -5.35 -11.34
C ALA A 203 33.33 -5.50 -10.22
N LEU A 204 34.60 -5.26 -10.54
CA LEU A 204 35.72 -5.34 -9.61
C LEU A 204 35.55 -4.34 -8.45
N ASP A 205 35.06 -3.12 -8.72
CA ASP A 205 34.77 -2.14 -7.67
C ASP A 205 33.73 -2.66 -6.66
N GLN A 206 32.67 -3.31 -7.15
CA GLN A 206 31.65 -3.89 -6.27
C GLN A 206 32.20 -5.07 -5.46
N PHE A 207 32.99 -5.95 -6.08
CA PHE A 207 33.58 -7.09 -5.38
C PHE A 207 34.64 -6.66 -4.35
N ASN A 208 35.45 -5.65 -4.65
CA ASN A 208 36.43 -5.11 -3.71
C ASN A 208 35.77 -4.45 -2.50
N TYR A 209 34.64 -3.76 -2.69
CA TYR A 209 33.85 -3.25 -1.57
C TYR A 209 33.44 -4.36 -0.60
N ILE A 210 32.91 -5.46 -1.13
CA ILE A 210 32.46 -6.61 -0.32
C ILE A 210 33.65 -7.33 0.31
N LYS A 211 34.78 -7.47 -0.41
CA LYS A 211 36.02 -8.05 0.10
C LYS A 211 36.53 -7.30 1.33
N ALA A 212 36.44 -5.97 1.32
CA ALA A 212 36.85 -5.12 2.44
C ALA A 212 35.88 -5.21 3.64
N GLN A 213 34.57 -5.31 3.38
CA GLN A 213 33.55 -5.44 4.42
C GLN A 213 33.47 -6.86 5.03
N GLY A 214 33.76 -7.89 4.25
CA GLY A 214 33.59 -9.29 4.63
C GLY A 214 32.13 -9.76 4.61
N GLY A 215 31.79 -10.68 5.51
CA GLY A 215 30.46 -11.29 5.58
C GLY A 215 30.26 -12.48 4.65
N GLN A 216 29.01 -12.89 4.47
CA GLN A 216 28.64 -14.12 3.74
C GLN A 216 29.19 -14.17 2.31
N TYR A 217 29.25 -13.01 1.63
CA TYR A 217 29.70 -12.93 0.23
C TYR A 217 31.20 -12.62 0.08
N GLY A 218 31.94 -12.40 1.16
CA GLY A 218 33.37 -12.05 1.13
C GLY A 218 34.23 -13.05 0.32
N PRO A 219 34.17 -14.37 0.61
CA PRO A 219 34.95 -15.36 -0.12
C PRO A 219 34.61 -15.40 -1.62
N ALA A 220 33.32 -15.31 -1.96
CA ALA A 220 32.86 -15.30 -3.34
C ALA A 220 33.31 -14.03 -4.07
N ALA A 221 33.21 -12.87 -3.43
CA ALA A 221 33.67 -11.60 -3.99
C ALA A 221 35.18 -11.62 -4.28
N SER A 222 36.00 -12.17 -3.38
CA SER A 222 37.44 -12.35 -3.61
C SER A 222 37.73 -13.22 -4.83
N TYR A 223 36.99 -14.31 -5.02
CA TYR A 223 37.13 -15.17 -6.19
C TYR A 223 36.83 -14.44 -7.49
N TYR A 224 35.69 -13.74 -7.58
CA TYR A 224 35.32 -13.00 -8.79
C TYR A 224 36.22 -11.78 -9.04
N ALA A 225 36.69 -11.11 -7.98
CA ALA A 225 37.67 -10.02 -8.11
C ALA A 225 38.97 -10.52 -8.76
N GLY A 226 39.52 -11.64 -8.28
CA GLY A 226 40.74 -12.21 -8.86
C GLY A 226 40.57 -12.63 -10.32
N PHE A 227 39.38 -13.12 -10.71
CA PHE A 227 39.09 -13.43 -12.11
C PHE A 227 38.96 -12.15 -12.96
N ALA A 228 38.35 -11.09 -12.44
CA ALA A 228 38.18 -9.84 -13.17
C ALA A 228 39.50 -9.07 -13.40
N GLU A 229 40.53 -9.36 -12.61
CA GLU A 229 41.88 -8.77 -12.70
C GLU A 229 42.81 -9.48 -13.69
N TYR A 230 42.50 -10.72 -14.10
CA TYR A 230 43.31 -11.54 -15.02
C TYR A 230 42.89 -11.36 -16.49
#